data_AF-A0A8X6LKM5-F1
#
_entry.id   AF-A0A8X6LKM5-F1
#
_cell.length_a   1.000
_cell.length_b   1.000
_cell.length_c   1.000
_cell.angle_alpha   90.00
_cell.angle_beta   90.00
_cell.angle_gamma   90.00
#
_symmetry.space_group_name_H-M   'P 1'
#
loop_
_entity.id
_entity.type
_entity.pdbx_description
1 polymer ?
#
loop_
_entity_poly.entity_id
_entity_poly.type
_entity_poly.pdbx_seq_one_letter_code
_entity_poly.pdbx_strand_id
1 'polypeptide(L)'
;MANCNGREALNKNILVETSKVSYRQKYPSRKMPSRSFFATIHRRLCATGSLDVHKPDSGCQRISRTVDAEERVVHALQRNPSTSIRIVSRETHIPQTIVWRIVHDE
;
A
#
# COMPACT_ATOMS: atom_id res chain seq x y z
N MET A 1 -32.38 9.58 -18.48
CA MET A 1 -30.98 10.08 -18.45
C MET A 1 -31.01 11.54 -18.04
N ALA A 2 -30.84 11.83 -16.74
CA ALA A 2 -30.83 13.20 -16.23
C ALA A 2 -29.38 13.70 -16.12
N ASN A 3 -29.12 14.84 -16.74
CA ASN A 3 -27.82 15.48 -16.83
C ASN A 3 -27.41 16.05 -15.45
N CYS A 4 -26.66 15.27 -14.66
CA CYS A 4 -26.25 15.62 -13.28
C CYS A 4 -25.02 16.55 -13.18
N ASN A 5 -24.46 17.02 -14.30
CA ASN A 5 -23.11 17.59 -14.30
C ASN A 5 -23.00 19.02 -13.70
N GLY A 6 -24.08 19.82 -13.70
CA GLY A 6 -24.03 21.24 -13.30
C GLY A 6 -24.18 21.52 -11.80
N ARG A 7 -25.17 20.89 -11.14
CA ARG A 7 -25.46 21.08 -9.71
C ARG A 7 -24.42 20.43 -8.80
N GLU A 8 -23.85 19.31 -9.24
CA GLU A 8 -22.79 18.61 -8.52
C GLU A 8 -21.48 19.41 -8.49
N ALA A 9 -21.18 20.17 -9.55
CA ALA A 9 -20.00 21.01 -9.64
C ALA A 9 -20.05 22.23 -8.70
N LEU A 10 -21.22 22.86 -8.56
CA LEU A 10 -21.46 23.97 -7.63
C LEU A 10 -21.30 23.53 -6.16
N ASN A 11 -21.86 22.37 -5.80
CA ASN A 11 -21.70 21.80 -4.46
C ASN A 11 -20.24 21.45 -4.13
N LYS A 12 -19.49 20.94 -5.12
CA LYS A 12 -18.05 20.67 -4.99
C LYS A 12 -17.25 21.94 -4.75
N ASN A 13 -17.59 23.05 -5.42
CA ASN A 13 -16.89 24.32 -5.24
C ASN A 13 -17.09 24.91 -3.84
N ILE A 14 -18.34 24.94 -3.37
CA ILE A 14 -18.67 25.46 -2.03
C ILE A 14 -17.93 24.68 -0.96
N LEU A 15 -17.93 23.35 -1.05
CA LEU A 15 -17.26 22.50 -0.08
C LEU A 15 -15.74 22.71 -0.04
N VAL A 16 -15.11 22.90 -1.20
CA VAL A 16 -13.67 23.16 -1.26
C VAL A 16 -13.34 24.50 -0.61
N GLU A 17 -14.14 25.53 -0.82
CA GLU A 17 -13.92 26.83 -0.18
C GLU A 17 -14.17 26.80 1.33
N THR A 18 -15.22 26.13 1.82
CA THR A 18 -15.45 25.96 3.27
C THR A 18 -14.32 25.16 3.93
N SER A 19 -13.82 24.11 3.26
CA SER A 19 -12.68 23.32 3.73
C SER A 19 -11.39 24.15 3.85
N LYS A 20 -11.14 25.05 2.88
CA LYS A 20 -9.99 25.98 2.95
C LYS A 20 -10.10 26.94 4.13
N VAL A 21 -11.27 27.50 4.37
CA VAL A 21 -11.50 28.43 5.51
C VAL A 21 -11.22 27.71 6.82
N SER A 22 -11.82 26.53 7.02
CA SER A 22 -11.60 25.72 8.22
C SER A 22 -10.14 25.31 8.39
N TYR A 23 -9.46 24.91 7.31
CA TYR A 23 -8.04 24.56 7.34
C TYR A 23 -7.17 25.75 7.76
N ARG A 24 -7.42 26.94 7.22
CA ARG A 24 -6.67 28.16 7.56
C ARG A 24 -6.89 28.59 9.01
N GLN A 25 -8.11 28.47 9.51
CA GLN A 25 -8.42 28.74 10.91
C GLN A 25 -7.68 27.78 11.85
N LYS A 26 -7.64 26.49 11.50
CA LYS A 26 -6.99 25.46 12.32
C LYS A 26 -5.46 25.48 12.22
N TYR A 27 -4.91 25.87 11.06
CA TYR A 27 -3.48 25.85 10.77
C TYR A 27 -3.00 27.17 10.15
N PRO A 28 -3.02 28.29 10.90
CA PRO A 28 -2.78 29.63 10.35
C PRO A 28 -1.37 29.82 9.76
N SER A 29 -0.36 29.12 10.32
CA SER A 29 1.04 29.25 9.89
C SER A 29 1.46 28.27 8.79
N ARG A 30 0.55 27.40 8.30
CA ARG A 30 0.86 26.42 7.26
C ARG A 30 0.49 26.93 5.88
N LYS A 31 1.27 26.53 4.87
CA LYS A 31 0.93 26.78 3.47
C LYS A 31 -0.40 26.10 3.12
N MET A 32 -1.27 26.86 2.44
CA MET A 32 -2.58 26.36 2.00
C MET A 32 -2.42 25.23 0.97
N PRO A 33 -3.04 24.05 1.19
CA PRO A 33 -3.10 22.99 0.20
C PRO A 33 -3.83 23.43 -1.08
N SER A 34 -3.55 22.76 -2.20
CA SER A 34 -4.19 23.09 -3.47
C SER A 34 -5.69 22.79 -3.46
N ARG A 35 -6.43 23.44 -4.38
CA ARG A 35 -7.86 23.13 -4.60
C ARG A 35 -8.08 21.64 -4.92
N SER A 36 -7.19 21.03 -5.70
CA SER A 36 -7.25 19.61 -6.08
C SER A 36 -7.06 18.66 -4.89
N PHE A 37 -6.30 19.07 -3.88
CA PHE A 37 -6.13 18.29 -2.65
C PHE A 37 -7.45 18.12 -1.90
N PHE A 38 -8.16 19.22 -1.62
CA PHE A 38 -9.46 19.17 -0.95
C PHE A 38 -10.51 18.39 -1.76
N ALA A 39 -10.55 18.60 -3.08
CA ALA A 39 -11.45 17.85 -3.96
C ALA A 39 -11.16 16.33 -3.94
N THR A 40 -9.88 15.94 -3.90
CA THR A 40 -9.47 14.53 -3.86
C THR A 40 -9.85 13.88 -2.52
N ILE A 41 -9.63 14.58 -1.41
CA ILE A 41 -10.02 14.11 -0.07
C ILE A 41 -11.53 13.91 0.00
N HIS A 42 -12.31 14.91 -0.43
CA HIS A 42 -13.76 14.79 -0.45
C HIS A 42 -14.23 13.61 -1.30
N ARG A 43 -13.70 13.47 -2.52
CA ARG A 43 -14.03 12.34 -3.39
C ARG A 43 -13.71 11.00 -2.73
N ARG A 44 -12.57 10.88 -2.05
CA ARG A 44 -12.20 9.65 -1.32
C ARG A 44 -13.18 9.37 -0.18
N LEU A 45 -13.48 10.35 0.66
CA LEU A 45 -14.45 10.20 1.74
C LEU A 45 -15.82 9.75 1.24
N CYS A 46 -16.32 10.31 0.14
CA CYS A 46 -17.59 9.86 -0.44
C CYS A 46 -17.54 8.44 -1.00
N ALA A 47 -16.40 8.04 -1.58
CA ALA A 47 -16.26 6.74 -2.25
C ALA A 47 -15.96 5.59 -1.28
N THR A 48 -15.07 5.81 -0.31
CA THR A 48 -14.55 4.74 0.58
C THR A 48 -14.90 4.97 2.05
N GLY A 49 -15.41 6.14 2.43
CA GLY A 49 -15.69 6.48 3.84
C GLY A 49 -14.46 6.64 4.73
N SER A 50 -13.26 6.38 4.20
CA SER A 50 -12.00 6.45 4.95
C SER A 50 -10.95 7.28 4.20
N LEU A 51 -10.09 7.95 4.99
CA LEU A 51 -8.87 8.62 4.51
C LEU A 51 -7.65 7.70 4.49
N ASP A 52 -7.80 6.47 4.98
CA ASP A 52 -6.72 5.50 5.03
C ASP A 52 -6.26 5.16 3.63
N VAL A 53 -4.94 5.20 3.47
CA VAL A 53 -4.29 4.89 2.21
C VAL A 53 -4.20 3.37 2.09
N HIS A 54 -5.21 2.75 1.48
CA HIS A 54 -5.14 1.34 1.11
C HIS A 54 -4.32 1.19 -0.18
N LYS A 55 -3.04 0.85 -0.03
CA LYS A 55 -2.13 0.53 -1.13
C LYS A 55 -1.54 -0.87 -0.93
N PRO A 56 -2.33 -1.93 -1.18
CA PRO A 56 -1.89 -3.31 -0.96
C PRO A 56 -0.62 -3.62 -1.76
N ASP A 57 -0.51 -3.05 -2.96
CA ASP A 57 0.61 -3.26 -3.87
C ASP A 57 1.63 -2.10 -3.86
N SER A 58 1.71 -1.33 -2.77
CA SER A 58 2.75 -0.30 -2.68
C SER A 58 4.10 -0.88 -2.28
N GLY A 59 5.13 -0.51 -3.04
CA GLY A 59 6.50 -0.95 -2.82
C GLY A 59 7.04 -1.78 -3.98
N CYS A 60 8.29 -2.21 -3.85
CA CYS A 60 8.86 -3.19 -4.78
C CYS A 60 8.20 -4.55 -4.54
N GLN A 61 7.64 -5.15 -5.60
CA GLN A 61 7.15 -6.53 -5.52
C GLN A 61 8.31 -7.42 -5.04
N ARG A 62 8.08 -8.18 -3.98
CA ARG A 62 9.07 -9.14 -3.46
C ARG A 62 9.08 -10.36 -4.39
N ILE A 63 9.69 -10.23 -5.57
CA ILE A 63 9.77 -11.29 -6.61
C ILE A 63 10.51 -12.54 -6.08
N SER A 64 11.20 -12.46 -4.93
CA SER A 64 12.01 -13.56 -4.41
C SER A 64 11.24 -14.64 -3.63
N ARG A 65 9.98 -14.41 -3.24
CA ARG A 65 9.19 -15.36 -2.44
C ARG A 65 8.04 -15.92 -3.28
N THR A 66 8.40 -16.70 -4.28
CA THR A 66 7.46 -17.50 -5.07
C THR A 66 7.14 -18.79 -4.33
N VAL A 67 5.94 -19.35 -4.55
CA VAL A 67 5.54 -20.65 -3.98
C VAL A 67 6.55 -21.75 -4.33
N ASP A 68 7.05 -21.76 -5.56
CA ASP A 68 8.12 -22.68 -6.00
C ASP A 68 9.41 -22.54 -5.16
N ALA A 69 9.80 -21.30 -4.83
CA ALA A 69 10.98 -21.06 -4.02
C ALA A 69 10.79 -21.55 -2.57
N GLU A 70 9.59 -21.40 -2.02
CA GLU A 70 9.23 -21.92 -0.69
C GLU A 70 9.25 -23.44 -0.66
N GLU A 71 8.57 -24.09 -1.60
CA GLU A 71 8.52 -25.55 -1.69
C GLU A 71 9.92 -26.17 -1.81
N ARG A 72 10.80 -25.56 -2.61
CA ARG A 72 12.18 -26.04 -2.77
C ARG A 72 12.99 -25.93 -1.47
N VAL A 73 12.80 -24.87 -0.69
CA VAL A 73 13.46 -24.71 0.63
C VAL A 73 12.90 -25.69 1.65
N VAL A 74 11.57 -25.80 1.74
CA VAL A 74 10.89 -26.71 2.68
C VAL A 74 11.28 -28.16 2.39
N HIS A 75 11.24 -28.58 1.12
CA HIS A 75 11.63 -29.94 0.73
C HIS A 75 13.11 -30.22 1.02
N ALA A 76 14.00 -29.23 0.85
CA ALA A 76 15.42 -29.40 1.17
C ALA A 76 15.65 -29.63 2.67
N LEU A 77 14.91 -28.93 3.53
CA LEU A 77 14.99 -29.07 4.98
C LEU A 77 14.30 -30.34 5.50
N GLN A 78 13.17 -30.73 4.91
CA GLN A 78 12.51 -32.00 5.24
C GLN A 78 13.43 -33.20 4.96
N ARG A 79 14.23 -33.12 3.89
CA ARG A 79 15.19 -34.18 3.55
C ARG A 79 16.34 -34.28 4.56
N ASN A 80 16.83 -33.14 5.06
CA ASN A 80 17.86 -33.12 6.09
C ASN A 80 17.74 -31.87 6.98
N PRO A 81 17.10 -31.98 8.17
CA PRO A 81 16.82 -30.83 9.02
C PRO A 81 18.06 -30.25 9.71
N SER A 82 19.17 -31.00 9.76
CA SER A 82 20.44 -30.54 10.35
C SER A 82 21.32 -29.78 9.35
N THR A 83 20.87 -29.61 8.11
CA THR A 83 21.61 -28.88 7.07
C THR A 83 21.63 -27.38 7.34
N SER A 84 22.79 -26.75 7.11
CA SER A 84 22.91 -25.30 7.24
C SER A 84 22.12 -24.55 6.16
N ILE A 85 21.57 -23.40 6.52
CA ILE A 85 20.84 -22.49 5.61
C ILE A 85 21.69 -22.08 4.40
N ARG A 86 23.02 -21.98 4.58
CA ARG A 86 23.97 -21.67 3.50
C ARG A 86 24.03 -22.79 2.46
N ILE A 87 23.94 -24.05 2.88
CA ILE A 87 23.91 -25.20 1.97
C ILE A 87 22.58 -25.20 1.21
N VAL A 88 21.46 -25.04 1.91
CA VAL A 88 20.12 -24.94 1.28
C VAL A 88 20.06 -23.82 0.25
N SER A 89 20.65 -22.65 0.55
CA SER A 89 20.76 -21.53 -0.40
C SER A 89 21.49 -21.93 -1.70
N ARG A 90 22.57 -22.70 -1.59
CA ARG A 90 23.33 -23.17 -2.76
C ARG A 90 22.55 -24.21 -3.58
N GLU A 91 21.88 -25.15 -2.92
CA GLU A 91 21.08 -26.17 -3.58
C GLU A 91 19.87 -25.57 -4.31
N THR A 92 19.17 -24.66 -3.64
CA THR A 92 17.93 -24.05 -4.16
C THR A 92 18.18 -22.84 -5.05
N HIS A 93 19.42 -22.32 -5.10
CA HIS A 93 19.77 -21.08 -5.81
C HIS A 93 18.99 -19.85 -5.30
N ILE A 94 18.52 -19.92 -4.05
CA ILE A 94 17.78 -18.85 -3.40
C ILE A 94 18.74 -18.09 -2.46
N PRO A 95 18.70 -16.75 -2.40
CA PRO A 95 19.54 -15.99 -1.48
C PRO A 95 19.32 -16.43 -0.03
N GLN A 96 20.40 -16.56 0.74
CA GLN A 96 20.37 -17.02 2.13
C GLN A 96 19.39 -16.22 3.01
N THR A 97 19.23 -14.92 2.76
CA THR A 97 18.27 -14.05 3.48
C THR A 97 16.82 -14.43 3.24
N ILE A 98 16.50 -14.94 2.06
CA ILE A 98 15.15 -15.42 1.72
C ILE A 98 14.92 -16.80 2.30
N VAL A 99 15.90 -17.70 2.20
CA VAL A 99 15.84 -19.02 2.85
C VAL A 99 15.60 -18.88 4.35
N TRP A 100 16.35 -18.02 5.05
CA TRP A 100 16.16 -17.79 6.48
C TRP A 100 14.76 -17.26 6.82
N ARG A 101 14.22 -16.34 6.00
CA ARG A 101 12.86 -15.82 6.22
C ARG A 101 11.78 -16.87 5.98
N ILE A 102 11.93 -17.70 4.94
CA ILE A 102 11.01 -18.82 4.69
C ILE A 102 10.99 -19.75 5.91
N VAL A 103 12.17 -20.12 6.43
CA VAL A 103 12.28 -20.99 7.62
C VAL A 103 11.73 -20.36 8.89
N HIS A 104 11.85 -19.04 9.05
CA HIS A 104 11.40 -18.34 10.26
C HIS A 104 9.91 -18.03 10.28
N ASP A 105 9.30 -17.85 9.09
CA ASP A 105 7.90 -17.48 8.95
C ASP A 105 6.96 -18.72 8.91
N GLU A 106 7.50 -19.93 8.75
CA GLU A 106 6.81 -21.24 8.91
C GLU A 106 6.79 -21.69 10.39
#